data_AF-A0A967K9Y4-F1
#
_entry.id   AF-A0A967K9Y4-F1
#
_cell.length_a   1.000
_cell.length_b   1.000
_cell.length_c   1.000
_cell.angle_alpha   90.00
_cell.angle_beta   90.00
_cell.angle_gamma   90.00
#
_symmetry.space_group_name_H-M   'P 1'
#
loop_
_entity.id
_entity.type
_entity.pdbx_description
1 polymer ?
#
loop_
_entity_poly.entity_id
_entity_poly.type
_entity_poly.pdbx_seq_one_letter_code
_entity_poly.pdbx_strand_id
1 'polypeptide(L)'
;MANIAIISTWIGYEISLISQSFDALGIDSNAYITFIQTIPYNFYPLYTLLFGLLVGLLQRDYGSMWRAEHRASTTGKVLRDNAIPLANLASDEIVADEKTPKRWYNALVPVLTVIIVVGIGLF
;
A
#
# COMPACT_ATOMS: atom_id res chain seq x y z
N MET A 1 -6.08 -2.24 -0.75
CA MET A 1 -7.08 -1.21 -1.14
C MET A 1 -7.25 -1.05 -2.66
N ALA A 2 -6.75 -1.98 -3.49
CA ALA A 2 -6.75 -1.80 -4.95
C ALA A 2 -8.12 -2.08 -5.63
N ASN A 3 -8.98 -2.91 -5.03
CA ASN A 3 -10.14 -3.52 -5.70
C ASN A 3 -11.51 -2.90 -5.32
N ILE A 4 -11.53 -1.82 -4.54
CA ILE A 4 -12.77 -1.06 -4.23
C ILE A 4 -12.71 0.35 -4.82
N ALA A 5 -11.50 0.87 -5.09
CA ALA A 5 -11.34 2.19 -5.68
C ALA A 5 -11.83 2.15 -7.13
N ILE A 6 -12.89 2.93 -7.41
CA ILE A 6 -13.48 3.08 -8.76
C ILE A 6 -12.45 3.60 -9.77
N ILE A 7 -11.41 4.28 -9.28
CA ILE A 7 -10.26 4.71 -10.08
C ILE A 7 -9.01 4.26 -9.34
N SER A 8 -8.30 3.27 -9.89
CA SER A 8 -7.03 2.78 -9.37
C SER A 8 -6.07 2.45 -10.52
N THR A 9 -4.76 2.42 -10.26
CA THR A 9 -3.78 2.02 -11.27
C THR A 9 -3.98 0.59 -11.77
N TRP A 10 -4.71 -0.26 -11.02
CA TRP A 10 -4.90 -1.68 -11.32
C TRP A 10 -6.25 -2.01 -11.97
N ILE A 11 -7.25 -1.13 -11.84
CA ILE A 11 -8.61 -1.39 -12.33
C ILE A 11 -8.67 -1.64 -13.84
N GLY A 12 -7.82 -0.97 -14.63
CA GLY A 12 -7.77 -1.16 -16.08
C GLY A 12 -7.36 -2.57 -16.48
N TYR A 13 -6.44 -3.17 -15.73
CA TYR A 13 -6.04 -4.57 -15.93
C TYR A 13 -7.19 -5.53 -15.56
N GLU A 14 -7.87 -5.30 -14.43
CA GLU A 14 -9.00 -6.14 -13.99
C GLU A 14 -10.17 -6.10 -14.99
N ILE A 15 -10.55 -4.91 -15.47
CA ILE A 15 -11.61 -4.76 -16.48
C ILE A 15 -11.20 -5.43 -17.79
N SER A 16 -9.95 -5.29 -18.22
CA SER A 16 -9.43 -5.93 -19.43
C SER A 16 -9.53 -7.45 -19.36
N LEU A 17 -9.18 -8.04 -18.20
CA LEU A 17 -9.32 -9.49 -17.98
C LEU A 17 -10.77 -9.96 -18.03
N ILE A 18 -11.70 -9.18 -17.44
CA ILE A 18 -13.14 -9.49 -17.48
C ILE A 18 -13.63 -9.42 -18.94
N SER A 19 -13.25 -8.40 -19.70
CA SER A 19 -13.61 -8.25 -21.11
C SER A 19 -13.10 -9.43 -21.94
N GLN A 20 -11.82 -9.81 -21.79
CA GLN A 20 -11.24 -10.96 -22.49
C GLN A 20 -11.98 -12.27 -22.15
N SER A 21 -12.42 -12.42 -20.89
CA SER A 21 -13.19 -13.59 -20.47
C SER A 21 -14.60 -13.60 -21.06
N PHE A 22 -15.24 -12.44 -21.18
CA PHE A 22 -16.56 -12.30 -21.80
C PHE A 22 -16.52 -12.58 -23.30
N ASP A 23 -15.50 -12.07 -24.00
CA ASP A 23 -15.27 -12.33 -25.41
C ASP A 23 -15.07 -13.84 -25.65
N ALA A 24 -14.28 -14.51 -24.80
CA ALA A 24 -14.05 -15.96 -24.89
C ALA A 24 -15.32 -16.79 -24.65
N LEU A 25 -16.27 -16.28 -23.85
CA LEU A 25 -17.52 -16.95 -23.51
C LEU A 25 -18.71 -16.51 -24.38
N GLY A 26 -18.52 -15.54 -25.28
CA GLY A 26 -19.59 -14.97 -26.12
C GLY A 26 -20.64 -14.18 -25.33
N ILE A 27 -20.26 -13.63 -24.17
CA ILE A 27 -21.16 -12.88 -23.29
C ILE A 27 -21.14 -11.40 -23.70
N ASP A 28 -22.25 -10.89 -24.24
CA ASP A 28 -22.41 -9.46 -24.54
C ASP A 28 -22.85 -8.69 -23.28
N SER A 29 -21.90 -8.38 -22.41
CA SER A 29 -22.13 -7.63 -21.17
C SER A 29 -21.02 -6.62 -20.93
N ASN A 30 -21.33 -5.55 -20.19
CA ASN A 30 -20.39 -4.50 -19.89
C ASN A 30 -19.45 -4.91 -18.74
N ALA A 31 -18.18 -5.17 -19.07
CA ALA A 31 -17.14 -5.57 -18.12
C ALA A 31 -16.95 -4.58 -16.95
N TYR A 32 -17.17 -3.28 -17.17
CA TYR A 32 -17.09 -2.25 -16.11
C TYR A 32 -18.25 -2.35 -15.12
N ILE A 33 -19.46 -2.59 -15.60
CA ILE A 33 -20.63 -2.79 -14.73
C ILE A 33 -20.47 -4.08 -13.93
N THR A 34 -20.02 -5.16 -14.57
CA THR A 34 -19.71 -6.41 -13.87
C THR A 34 -18.65 -6.21 -12.80
N PHE A 35 -17.58 -5.46 -13.10
CA PHE A 35 -16.57 -5.12 -12.09
C PHE A 35 -17.19 -4.44 -10.86
N ILE A 36 -18.07 -3.45 -11.05
CA ILE A 36 -18.77 -2.78 -9.93
C ILE A 36 -19.61 -3.79 -9.12
N GLN A 37 -20.27 -4.74 -9.78
CA GLN A 37 -21.03 -5.79 -9.12
C GLN A 37 -20.17 -6.73 -8.27
N THR A 38 -18.86 -6.82 -8.54
CA THR A 38 -17.93 -7.61 -7.72
C THR A 38 -17.54 -6.92 -6.41
N ILE A 39 -17.68 -5.59 -6.29
CA ILE A 39 -17.24 -4.81 -5.12
C ILE A 39 -17.79 -5.37 -3.79
N PRO A 40 -19.09 -5.71 -3.66
CA PRO A 40 -19.63 -6.28 -2.42
C PRO A 40 -19.03 -7.63 -2.03
N TYR A 41 -18.47 -8.38 -2.99
CA TYR A 41 -17.84 -9.68 -2.77
C TYR A 41 -16.36 -9.57 -2.38
N ASN A 42 -15.78 -8.36 -2.45
CA ASN A 42 -14.40 -8.11 -2.04
C ASN A 42 -14.29 -7.94 -0.52
N PHE A 43 -14.47 -9.06 0.19
CA PHE A 43 -14.52 -9.12 1.66
C PHE A 43 -13.29 -8.51 2.34
N TYR A 44 -12.08 -8.80 1.86
CA TYR A 44 -10.84 -8.32 2.51
C TYR A 44 -10.77 -6.78 2.63
N PRO A 45 -10.85 -6.00 1.54
CA PRO A 45 -10.80 -4.54 1.66
C PRO A 45 -12.04 -3.95 2.37
N LEU A 46 -13.23 -4.55 2.26
CA LEU A 46 -14.41 -4.12 3.02
C LEU A 46 -14.19 -4.27 4.53
N TYR A 47 -13.74 -5.45 4.97
CA TYR A 47 -13.44 -5.69 6.38
C TYR A 47 -12.27 -4.84 6.86
N THR A 48 -11.24 -4.63 6.05
CA THR A 48 -10.10 -3.78 6.43
C THR A 48 -10.54 -2.34 6.69
N LEU A 49 -11.38 -1.77 5.81
CA LEU A 49 -11.95 -0.43 6.01
C LEU A 49 -12.84 -0.38 7.25
N LEU A 50 -13.69 -1.38 7.46
CA LEU A 50 -14.53 -1.50 8.64
C LEU A 50 -13.69 -1.57 9.92
N PHE A 51 -12.67 -2.44 9.98
CA PHE A 51 -11.79 -2.57 11.15
C PHE A 51 -10.98 -1.30 11.39
N GLY A 52 -10.46 -0.65 10.35
CA GLY A 52 -9.77 0.63 10.49
C GLY A 52 -10.68 1.72 11.07
N LEU A 53 -11.92 1.82 10.58
CA LEU A 53 -12.92 2.74 11.13
C LEU A 53 -13.27 2.39 12.58
N LEU A 54 -13.46 1.11 12.90
CA LEU A 54 -13.74 0.66 14.26
C LEU A 54 -12.60 1.00 15.21
N VAL A 55 -11.34 0.73 14.85
CA VAL A 55 -10.17 1.09 15.67
C VAL A 55 -10.12 2.61 15.86
N GLY A 56 -10.35 3.39 14.80
CA GLY A 56 -10.38 4.85 14.87
C GLY A 56 -11.50 5.40 15.76
N LEU A 57 -12.69 4.81 15.76
CA LEU A 57 -13.82 5.25 16.59
C LEU A 57 -13.71 4.75 18.04
N LEU A 58 -13.33 3.50 18.25
CA LEU A 58 -13.24 2.89 19.57
C LEU A 58 -11.94 3.26 20.30
N GLN A 59 -10.95 3.81 19.58
CA GLN A 59 -9.61 4.12 20.09
C GLN A 59 -9.02 2.93 20.85
N ARG A 60 -9.26 1.73 20.32
CA ARG A 60 -8.86 0.48 20.96
C ARG A 60 -8.20 -0.40 19.93
N ASP A 61 -6.89 -0.52 20.07
CA ASP A 61 -6.12 -1.47 19.29
C ASP A 61 -6.46 -2.91 19.71
N TYR A 62 -6.11 -3.86 18.84
CA TYR A 62 -6.32 -5.29 19.08
C TYR A 62 -4.99 -6.04 19.15
N GLY A 63 -4.97 -7.16 19.87
CA GLY A 63 -3.84 -8.09 19.89
C GLY A 63 -2.56 -7.54 20.52
N SER A 64 -1.43 -7.68 19.81
CA SER A 64 -0.12 -7.22 20.28
C SER A 64 0.00 -5.70 20.31
N MET A 65 -0.72 -5.00 19.44
CA MET A 65 -0.70 -3.53 19.34
C MET A 65 -1.37 -2.91 20.57
N TRP A 66 -2.49 -3.47 21.03
CA TRP A 66 -3.11 -3.09 22.31
C TRP A 66 -2.16 -3.21 23.50
N ARG A 67 -1.37 -4.29 23.58
CA ARG A 67 -0.38 -4.44 24.68
C ARG A 67 0.74 -3.40 24.58
N ALA A 68 1.14 -3.04 23.36
CA ALA A 68 2.15 -2.03 23.14
C ALA A 68 1.64 -0.63 23.54
N GLU A 69 0.41 -0.29 23.17
CA GLU A 69 -0.29 0.94 23.55
C GLU A 69 -0.48 1.02 25.07
N HIS A 70 -1.03 -0.03 25.68
CA HIS A 70 -1.26 -0.08 27.12
C HIS A 70 0.05 0.05 27.90
N ARG A 71 1.13 -0.62 27.47
CA ARG A 71 2.47 -0.49 28.06
C ARG A 71 2.99 0.94 27.93
N ALA A 72 2.89 1.55 26.76
CA ALA A 72 3.33 2.93 26.55
C ALA A 72 2.56 3.92 27.43
N SER A 73 1.23 3.74 27.55
CA SER A 73 0.37 4.60 28.38
C SER A 73 0.61 4.42 29.88
N THR A 74 0.74 3.18 30.37
CA THR A 74 0.88 2.89 31.81
C THR A 74 2.30 3.03 32.34
N THR A 75 3.32 2.70 31.53
CA THR A 75 4.73 2.68 31.97
C THR A 75 5.57 3.78 31.34
N GLY A 76 5.03 4.54 30.37
CA GLY A 76 5.79 5.53 29.60
C GLY A 76 6.80 4.93 28.60
N LYS A 77 7.03 3.61 28.64
CA LYS A 77 7.97 2.95 27.73
C LYS A 77 7.35 2.84 26.33
N VAL A 78 7.85 3.57 25.34
CA VAL A 78 7.40 3.42 23.95
C VAL A 78 8.01 2.16 23.30
N LEU A 79 9.24 1.81 23.68
CA LEU A 79 9.95 0.60 23.21
C LEU A 79 9.85 -0.54 24.24
N ARG A 80 9.61 -1.76 23.77
CA ARG A 80 9.64 -2.96 24.62
C ARG A 80 11.05 -3.17 25.17
N ASP A 81 11.17 -3.81 26.33
CA ASP A 81 12.47 -4.21 26.85
C ASP A 81 13.14 -5.17 25.84
N ASN A 82 14.40 -4.90 25.49
CA ASN A 82 15.16 -5.55 24.40
C ASN A 82 14.61 -5.31 22.97
N ALA A 83 13.88 -4.21 22.72
CA ALA A 83 13.56 -3.82 21.35
C ALA A 83 14.84 -3.43 20.58
N ILE A 84 15.00 -3.99 19.38
CA ILE A 84 15.95 -3.48 18.38
C ILE A 84 15.11 -2.70 17.37
N PRO A 85 15.06 -1.35 17.44
CA PRO A 85 14.25 -0.56 16.53
C PRO A 85 14.79 -0.68 15.10
N LEU A 86 13.89 -0.83 14.12
CA LEU A 86 14.26 -0.92 12.70
C LEU A 86 14.88 0.38 12.17
N ALA A 87 14.44 1.50 12.72
CA ALA A 87 14.97 2.83 12.46
C ALA A 87 15.13 3.52 13.81
N ASN A 88 16.34 3.95 14.12
CA ASN A 88 16.56 4.79 15.27
C ASN A 88 16.17 6.22 14.88
N LEU A 89 14.88 6.55 15.02
CA LEU A 89 14.35 7.89 14.73
C LEU A 89 14.97 8.98 15.62
N ALA A 90 15.69 8.59 16.68
CA ALA A 90 16.43 9.46 17.57
C ALA A 90 17.92 9.59 17.22
N SER A 91 18.44 8.82 16.26
CA SER A 91 19.79 9.04 15.73
C SER A 91 19.73 9.86 14.45
N ASP A 92 20.59 10.87 14.38
CA ASP A 92 20.88 11.66 13.18
C ASP A 92 21.37 10.82 11.97
N GLU A 93 21.39 9.49 12.04
CA GLU A 93 21.86 8.57 10.98
C GLU A 93 21.00 8.56 9.71
N ILE A 94 19.78 9.11 9.73
CA ILE A 94 18.93 9.29 8.53
C ILE A 94 19.12 10.68 7.90
N VAL A 95 19.93 11.56 8.52
CA VAL A 95 20.33 12.82 7.89
C VAL A 95 21.50 12.49 6.96
N ALA A 96 21.32 12.70 5.66
CA ALA A 96 22.43 12.61 4.71
C ALA A 96 23.59 13.46 5.25
N ASP A 97 24.78 12.85 5.40
CA ASP A 97 25.99 13.52 5.87
C ASP A 97 26.09 14.88 5.18
N GLU A 98 26.30 15.97 5.92
CA GLU A 98 26.33 17.35 5.37
C GLU A 98 27.30 17.47 4.18
N LYS A 99 28.31 16.60 4.12
CA LYS A 99 29.31 16.53 3.05
C LYS A 99 28.83 15.81 1.78
N THR A 100 27.64 15.21 1.79
CA THR A 100 27.10 14.49 0.64
C THR A 100 26.76 15.49 -0.46
N PRO A 101 27.42 15.41 -1.63
CA PRO A 101 27.19 16.40 -2.68
C PRO A 101 25.78 16.21 -3.26
N LYS A 102 24.93 17.22 -3.11
CA LYS A 102 23.53 17.26 -3.60
C LYS A 102 23.51 17.42 -5.13
N ARG A 103 23.95 16.40 -5.86
CA ARG A 103 24.05 16.41 -7.32
C ARG A 103 22.76 15.86 -7.93
N TRP A 104 22.09 16.65 -8.76
CA TRP A 104 20.82 16.28 -9.41
C TRP A 104 20.89 14.96 -10.20
N TYR A 105 22.05 14.67 -10.80
CA TYR A 105 22.24 13.46 -11.59
C TYR A 105 22.21 12.17 -10.75
N ASN A 106 22.48 12.23 -9.43
CA ASN A 106 22.36 11.06 -8.55
C ASN A 106 20.90 10.56 -8.45
N ALA A 107 19.93 11.45 -8.66
CA ALA A 107 18.52 11.09 -8.76
C ALA A 107 18.10 10.79 -10.21
N LEU A 108 18.61 11.55 -11.19
CA LEU A 108 18.17 11.42 -12.58
C LEU A 108 18.68 10.13 -13.26
N VAL A 109 19.95 9.75 -13.06
CA VAL A 109 20.56 8.61 -13.77
C VAL A 109 19.84 7.28 -13.46
N PRO A 110 19.51 6.95 -12.18
CA PRO A 110 18.72 5.75 -11.89
C PRO A 110 17.33 5.78 -12.53
N VAL A 111 16.63 6.92 -12.49
CA VAL A 111 15.28 7.07 -13.06
C VAL A 111 15.30 6.86 -14.58
N LEU A 112 16.24 7.50 -15.29
CA LEU A 112 16.38 7.33 -16.74
C LEU A 112 16.77 5.90 -17.11
N THR A 113 17.65 5.27 -16.33
CA THR A 113 18.02 3.87 -16.55
C THR A 113 16.80 2.96 -16.50
N VAL A 114 15.93 3.13 -15.50
CA VAL A 114 14.69 2.34 -15.39
C VAL A 114 13.76 2.61 -16.58
N ILE A 115 13.54 3.87 -16.96
CA ILE A 115 12.68 4.23 -18.09
C ILE A 115 13.18 3.59 -19.40
N ILE A 116 14.49 3.67 -19.67
CA ILE A 116 15.08 3.13 -20.90
C ILE A 116 15.01 1.61 -20.91
N VAL A 117 15.37 0.94 -19.81
CA VAL A 117 15.35 -0.54 -19.73
C VAL A 117 13.93 -1.07 -19.88
N VAL A 118 12.96 -0.47 -19.19
CA VAL A 118 11.54 -0.85 -19.32
C VAL A 118 11.02 -0.56 -20.72
N GLY A 119 11.35 0.61 -21.28
CA GLY A 119 10.98 0.97 -22.64
C GLY A 119 11.49 -0.04 -23.67
N ILE A 120 12.77 -0.40 -23.61
CA ILE A 120 13.37 -1.41 -24.49
C ILE A 120 12.75 -2.79 -24.25
N GLY A 121 12.50 -3.19 -23.01
CA GLY A 121 11.99 -4.52 -22.68
C GLY A 121 10.52 -4.79 -23.00
N LEU A 122 9.74 -3.74 -23.31
CA LEU A 122 8.33 -3.85 -23.69
C LEU A 122 8.10 -3.94 -25.22
N PHE A 123 9.16 -3.76 -26.02
CA PHE A 123 9.16 -3.96 -27.48
C PHE A 123 9.92 -5.23 -27.86
#